data_AF-A0A651HTE1-F1
#
_entry.id   AF-A0A651HTE1-F1
#
_cell.length_a   1.000
_cell.length_b   1.000
_cell.length_c   1.000
_cell.angle_alpha   90.00
_cell.angle_beta   90.00
_cell.angle_gamma   90.00
#
_symmetry.space_group_name_H-M   'P 1'
#
loop_
_entity.id
_entity.type
_entity.pdbx_description
1 polymer ?
#
loop_
_entity_poly.entity_id
_entity_poly.type
_entity_poly.pdbx_seq_one_letter_code
_entity_poly.pdbx_strand_id
1 'polypeptide(L)'
;MTFPDPDMSMKPLDLGIFFFASSEGGDDARDGYRLILEAARFADRRGFASLWMPERHFHAFGGLSPNPALLAATLATHTERISLRSGSVVVPLHHPARIVEEWSVVDQLSGGRVELGVAAGWFPDDFVLVDGGYEERKDTLVERIHEIRALWRGEPLRAVNGMGDEVSVRTVPRPVQAEIPIWLTAAMSPDSFRQAGTLGTHILTHLLFQGIDQLAERIQEYRAAWREAGHPGEGQVSVMVHTHVTDHDEGIRELVRGPMKQYLGSSVSLAHRYLQSLPIFRDNPELTVEGLSPEAVDTALEYSFERYFRTSGLFGAPESCLPLLARLSSIGVDEVGCLVDFGLPVDQVLAALEPLDRLRKLAAEPTELAASIAGPPTREPLGYASPLPVGTATSTREPAAGGAGVPDTRLGDGSATRLATASTPAAAEMEAVLSGVWSELLEQDRVDVETNFFELGAHSLLAVRAVEQIRERTGHTVEVVDLFRFPTVRSLAQHLAGDGDAEEEGMEEARARAARRRGGRPGADRRARR
;
A
#
# COMPACT_ATOMS: atom_id res chain seq x y z
N MET A 1 -6.75 15.10 -17.09
CA MET A 1 -8.10 15.01 -16.49
C MET A 1 -9.10 14.80 -17.60
N THR A 2 -9.48 13.56 -17.83
CA THR A 2 -10.66 13.22 -18.62
C THR A 2 -11.63 12.66 -17.60
N PHE A 3 -12.62 13.45 -17.20
CA PHE A 3 -13.74 12.91 -16.44
C PHE A 3 -14.39 11.81 -17.29
N PRO A 4 -14.83 10.69 -16.69
CA PRO A 4 -15.44 9.62 -17.46
C PRO A 4 -16.71 10.14 -18.16
N ASP A 5 -16.98 9.53 -19.32
CA ASP A 5 -18.15 9.81 -20.16
C ASP A 5 -19.44 9.70 -19.32
N PRO A 6 -20.31 10.73 -19.26
CA PRO A 6 -21.53 10.73 -18.43
C PRO A 6 -22.56 9.65 -18.82
N ASP A 7 -22.33 8.90 -19.90
CA ASP A 7 -23.18 7.79 -20.38
C ASP A 7 -22.70 6.40 -19.91
N MET A 8 -21.67 6.32 -19.07
CA MET A 8 -21.28 5.07 -18.41
C MET A 8 -22.31 4.72 -17.32
N SER A 9 -23.15 3.72 -17.58
CA SER A 9 -24.06 3.19 -16.56
C SER A 9 -23.25 2.67 -15.37
N MET A 10 -23.26 3.40 -14.26
CA MET A 10 -22.62 3.00 -13.01
C MET A 10 -23.21 1.65 -12.56
N LYS A 11 -22.36 0.69 -12.22
CA LYS A 11 -22.81 -0.58 -11.64
C LYS A 11 -22.99 -0.41 -10.13
N PRO A 12 -24.00 -1.05 -9.51
CA PRO A 12 -24.05 -1.20 -8.06
C PRO A 12 -22.72 -1.78 -7.56
N LEU A 13 -22.23 -1.28 -6.43
CA LEU A 13 -20.99 -1.73 -5.82
C LEU A 13 -21.29 -2.44 -4.51
N ASP A 14 -20.90 -3.72 -4.42
CA ASP A 14 -21.06 -4.49 -3.19
C ASP A 14 -20.03 -4.07 -2.14
N LEU A 15 -20.42 -4.07 -0.87
CA LEU A 15 -19.48 -3.91 0.25
C LEU A 15 -19.40 -5.19 1.08
N GLY A 16 -18.17 -5.61 1.35
CA GLY A 16 -17.84 -6.65 2.33
C GLY A 16 -17.07 -6.07 3.52
N ILE A 17 -16.92 -6.85 4.59
CA ILE A 17 -16.03 -6.50 5.71
C ILE A 17 -14.75 -7.31 5.56
N PHE A 18 -13.62 -6.62 5.64
CA PHE A 18 -12.29 -7.20 5.59
C PHE A 18 -11.63 -7.08 6.96
N PHE A 19 -11.07 -8.19 7.44
CA PHE A 19 -10.29 -8.21 8.67
C PHE A 19 -8.82 -8.35 8.34
N PHE A 20 -8.00 -7.55 9.01
CA PHE A 20 -6.57 -7.76 9.12
C PHE A 20 -6.23 -8.66 10.31
N ALA A 21 -7.13 -8.74 11.29
CA ALA A 21 -6.97 -9.47 12.54
C ALA A 21 -5.83 -8.89 13.41
N SER A 22 -5.72 -7.56 13.48
CA SER A 22 -4.68 -6.88 14.28
C SER A 22 -4.96 -6.97 15.78
N SER A 23 -3.95 -7.33 16.58
CA SER A 23 -3.98 -7.21 18.05
C SER A 23 -3.26 -5.94 18.54
N GLU A 24 -2.78 -5.08 17.65
CA GLU A 24 -2.04 -3.86 18.03
C GLU A 24 -3.02 -2.74 18.37
N GLY A 25 -3.33 -2.63 19.67
CA GLY A 25 -4.13 -1.56 20.26
C GLY A 25 -4.14 -1.53 21.79
N GLY A 26 -3.45 -2.48 22.45
CA GLY A 26 -3.56 -2.68 23.90
C GLY A 26 -4.77 -3.51 24.33
N ASP A 27 -5.62 -3.90 23.38
CA ASP A 27 -6.77 -4.78 23.59
C ASP A 27 -6.32 -6.27 23.65
N ASP A 28 -6.96 -7.06 24.51
CA ASP A 28 -6.72 -8.51 24.63
C ASP A 28 -7.06 -9.19 23.29
N ALA A 29 -6.40 -10.30 22.94
CA ALA A 29 -6.75 -11.09 21.75
C ALA A 29 -8.25 -11.45 21.71
N ARG A 30 -8.87 -11.56 22.89
CA ARG A 30 -10.33 -11.72 23.06
C ARG A 30 -11.15 -10.61 22.44
N ASP A 31 -10.72 -9.36 22.56
CA ASP A 31 -11.43 -8.21 22.00
C ASP A 31 -11.35 -8.20 20.46
N GLY A 32 -10.22 -8.60 19.89
CA GLY A 32 -10.12 -8.79 18.44
C GLY A 32 -11.10 -9.85 17.90
N TYR A 33 -11.24 -10.99 18.60
CA TYR A 33 -12.27 -11.98 18.23
C TYR A 33 -13.70 -11.51 18.50
N ARG A 34 -13.92 -10.67 19.54
CA ARG A 34 -15.21 -10.01 19.79
C ARG A 34 -15.60 -9.13 18.60
N LEU A 35 -14.67 -8.30 18.12
CA LEU A 35 -14.87 -7.47 16.93
C LEU A 35 -15.29 -8.32 15.73
N ILE A 36 -14.54 -9.38 15.41
CA ILE A 36 -14.80 -10.26 14.28
C ILE A 36 -16.21 -10.88 14.37
N LEU A 37 -16.58 -11.42 15.54
CA LEU A 37 -17.87 -12.07 15.75
C LEU A 37 -19.05 -11.10 15.67
N GLU A 38 -18.93 -9.92 16.29
CA GLU A 38 -20.00 -8.92 16.30
C GLU A 38 -20.17 -8.26 14.93
N ALA A 39 -19.07 -7.92 14.26
CA ALA A 39 -19.08 -7.38 12.90
C ALA A 39 -19.67 -8.39 11.90
N ALA A 40 -19.31 -9.68 12.01
CA ALA A 40 -19.86 -10.73 11.16
C ALA A 40 -21.39 -10.85 11.30
N ARG A 41 -21.89 -10.90 12.53
CA ARG A 41 -23.34 -10.96 12.82
C ARG A 41 -24.07 -9.71 12.34
N PHE A 42 -23.45 -8.54 12.47
CA PHE A 42 -24.00 -7.30 11.96
C PHE A 42 -24.09 -7.33 10.43
N ALA A 43 -22.98 -7.64 9.76
CA ALA A 43 -22.85 -7.67 8.31
C ALA A 43 -23.86 -8.61 7.65
N ASP A 44 -24.00 -9.82 8.20
CA ASP A 44 -24.94 -10.84 7.75
C ASP A 44 -26.40 -10.37 7.81
N ARG A 45 -26.80 -9.72 8.91
CA ARG A 45 -28.17 -9.20 9.07
C ARG A 45 -28.45 -7.98 8.18
N ARG A 46 -27.43 -7.22 7.81
CA ARG A 46 -27.56 -5.97 7.05
C ARG A 46 -27.38 -6.16 5.55
N GLY A 47 -26.96 -7.34 5.10
CA GLY A 47 -26.80 -7.64 3.68
C GLY A 47 -25.50 -7.11 3.09
N PHE A 48 -24.41 -7.15 3.86
CA PHE A 48 -23.06 -7.06 3.29
C PHE A 48 -22.77 -8.33 2.47
N ALA A 49 -21.96 -8.20 1.44
CA ALA A 49 -21.72 -9.29 0.49
C ALA A 49 -20.82 -10.38 1.07
N SER A 50 -19.76 -10.00 1.79
CA SER A 50 -18.74 -10.94 2.24
C SER A 50 -18.06 -10.56 3.56
N LEU A 51 -17.41 -11.56 4.16
CA LEU A 51 -16.40 -11.42 5.21
C LEU A 51 -15.08 -11.99 4.69
N TRP A 52 -13.99 -11.23 4.84
CA TRP A 52 -12.64 -11.65 4.44
C TRP A 52 -11.75 -11.88 5.67
N MET A 53 -11.22 -13.09 5.81
CA MET A 53 -10.35 -13.50 6.91
C MET A 53 -8.92 -13.76 6.40
N PRO A 54 -7.89 -13.14 6.99
CA PRO A 54 -6.53 -13.24 6.47
C PRO A 54 -5.84 -14.52 6.94
N GLU A 55 -4.66 -14.79 6.38
CA GLU A 55 -3.71 -15.75 6.94
C GLU A 55 -2.41 -15.01 7.28
N ARG A 56 -1.96 -15.09 8.54
CA ARG A 56 -0.72 -14.45 9.00
C ARG A 56 -0.05 -15.24 10.11
N HIS A 57 1.27 -15.30 10.07
CA HIS A 57 2.07 -16.07 11.01
C HIS A 57 3.09 -15.21 11.75
N PHE A 58 3.45 -15.65 12.96
CA PHE A 58 4.62 -15.20 13.74
C PHE A 58 4.73 -13.70 14.07
N HIS A 59 3.67 -12.91 13.85
CA HIS A 59 3.62 -11.47 14.15
C HIS A 59 2.31 -11.10 14.86
N ALA A 60 2.40 -10.22 15.87
CA ALA A 60 1.21 -9.67 16.55
C ALA A 60 0.34 -8.85 15.58
N PHE A 61 0.97 -8.16 14.65
CA PHE A 61 0.30 -7.44 13.57
C PHE A 61 -0.38 -8.42 12.59
N GLY A 62 -1.69 -8.57 12.72
CA GLY A 62 -2.51 -9.53 11.98
C GLY A 62 -2.55 -10.94 12.58
N GLY A 63 -2.04 -11.12 13.80
CA GLY A 63 -1.77 -12.44 14.39
C GLY A 63 -2.99 -13.23 14.88
N LEU A 64 -4.21 -12.70 14.75
CA LEU A 64 -5.42 -13.40 15.21
C LEU A 64 -5.93 -14.46 14.22
N SER A 65 -5.34 -14.58 13.02
CA SER A 65 -5.77 -15.55 12.01
C SER A 65 -4.59 -16.28 11.36
N PRO A 66 -3.97 -17.26 12.03
CA PRO A 66 -2.95 -18.11 11.43
C PRO A 66 -3.53 -19.16 10.48
N ASN A 67 -4.81 -19.50 10.62
CA ASN A 67 -5.53 -20.31 9.65
C ASN A 67 -6.94 -19.71 9.46
N PRO A 68 -7.24 -19.12 8.28
CA PRO A 68 -8.54 -18.51 8.03
C PRO A 68 -9.71 -19.50 8.06
N ALA A 69 -9.49 -20.79 7.80
CA ALA A 69 -10.54 -21.80 7.86
C ALA A 69 -11.10 -21.99 9.28
N LEU A 70 -10.28 -21.80 10.33
CA LEU A 70 -10.74 -21.90 11.72
C LEU A 70 -11.70 -20.76 12.09
N LEU A 71 -11.38 -19.54 11.66
CA LEU A 71 -12.28 -18.40 11.82
C LEU A 71 -13.52 -18.57 10.96
N ALA A 72 -13.36 -18.99 9.70
CA ALA A 72 -14.47 -19.24 8.80
C ALA A 72 -15.45 -20.29 9.37
N ALA A 73 -14.95 -21.40 9.93
CA ALA A 73 -15.80 -22.42 10.57
C ALA A 73 -16.60 -21.85 11.75
N THR A 74 -15.98 -20.96 12.54
CA THR A 74 -16.66 -20.29 13.64
C THR A 74 -17.75 -19.36 13.12
N LEU A 75 -17.43 -18.54 12.12
CA LEU A 75 -18.36 -17.56 11.51
C LEU A 75 -19.51 -18.24 10.76
N ALA A 76 -19.26 -19.41 10.14
CA ALA A 76 -20.28 -20.22 9.48
C ALA A 76 -21.46 -20.55 10.39
N THR A 77 -21.19 -20.80 11.68
CA THR A 77 -22.22 -21.11 12.67
C THR A 77 -22.89 -19.88 13.30
N HIS A 78 -22.41 -18.68 12.97
CA HIS A 78 -22.89 -17.41 13.53
C HIS A 78 -23.53 -16.49 12.47
N THR A 79 -23.60 -16.94 11.23
CA THR A 79 -24.11 -16.19 10.07
C THR A 79 -24.96 -17.11 9.21
N GLU A 80 -25.90 -16.56 8.44
CA GLU A 80 -26.84 -17.34 7.64
C GLU A 80 -26.68 -17.15 6.13
N ARG A 81 -26.19 -15.99 5.68
CA ARG A 81 -26.29 -15.55 4.28
C ARG A 81 -24.98 -15.04 3.69
N ILE A 82 -24.20 -14.32 4.49
CA ILE A 82 -22.98 -13.66 4.02
C ILE A 82 -21.95 -14.66 3.49
N SER A 83 -21.22 -14.27 2.44
CA SER A 83 -20.11 -15.09 1.93
C SER A 83 -18.94 -15.09 2.90
N LEU A 84 -18.29 -16.25 3.08
CA LEU A 84 -17.15 -16.44 3.97
C LEU A 84 -15.90 -16.69 3.13
N ARG A 85 -14.97 -15.73 3.14
CA ARG A 85 -13.82 -15.72 2.22
C ARG A 85 -12.51 -15.69 2.97
N SER A 86 -11.51 -16.42 2.48
CA SER A 86 -10.13 -16.15 2.86
C SER A 86 -9.59 -14.94 2.10
N GLY A 87 -8.81 -14.10 2.77
CA GLY A 87 -8.09 -12.94 2.22
C GLY A 87 -6.64 -12.88 2.70
N SER A 88 -5.79 -13.91 2.56
CA SER A 88 -5.94 -15.08 1.70
C SER A 88 -5.16 -16.27 2.24
N VAL A 89 -5.57 -17.50 1.87
CA VAL A 89 -4.79 -18.71 2.13
C VAL A 89 -3.47 -18.62 1.37
N VAL A 90 -2.35 -18.76 2.07
CA VAL A 90 -1.01 -18.77 1.48
C VAL A 90 -0.71 -20.17 0.97
N VAL A 91 -1.22 -20.50 -0.21
CA VAL A 91 -1.32 -21.88 -0.73
C VAL A 91 -0.01 -22.67 -0.67
N PRO A 92 1.18 -22.10 -0.98
CA PRO A 92 2.43 -22.86 -0.90
C PRO A 92 2.82 -23.34 0.51
N LEU A 93 2.22 -22.80 1.57
CA LEU A 93 2.43 -23.24 2.96
C LEU A 93 1.61 -24.48 3.33
N HIS A 94 0.70 -24.92 2.45
CA HIS A 94 -0.27 -25.96 2.78
C HIS A 94 -0.29 -27.08 1.74
N HIS A 95 -0.57 -28.29 2.22
CA HIS A 95 -0.91 -29.39 1.33
C HIS A 95 -2.30 -29.15 0.71
N PRO A 96 -2.50 -29.29 -0.62
CA PRO A 96 -3.78 -29.00 -1.29
C PRO A 96 -4.95 -29.81 -0.72
N ALA A 97 -4.72 -31.08 -0.36
CA ALA A 97 -5.75 -31.89 0.28
C ALA A 97 -6.21 -31.32 1.64
N ARG A 98 -5.31 -30.71 2.43
CA ARG A 98 -5.69 -30.07 3.70
C ARG A 98 -6.55 -28.84 3.46
N ILE A 99 -6.17 -27.99 2.50
CA ILE A 99 -7.00 -26.84 2.09
C ILE A 99 -8.41 -27.33 1.73
N VAL A 100 -8.52 -28.34 0.87
CA VAL A 100 -9.84 -28.85 0.44
C VAL A 100 -10.62 -29.46 1.59
N GLU A 101 -10.02 -30.28 2.46
CA GLU A 101 -10.71 -30.87 3.61
C GLU A 101 -11.23 -29.80 4.57
N GLU A 102 -10.39 -28.84 4.94
CA GLU A 102 -10.73 -27.76 5.86
C GLU A 102 -11.86 -26.90 5.30
N TRP A 103 -11.71 -26.42 4.06
CA TRP A 103 -12.72 -25.57 3.44
C TRP A 103 -13.99 -26.33 3.05
N SER A 104 -13.92 -27.65 2.81
CA SER A 104 -15.14 -28.48 2.65
C SER A 104 -15.91 -28.62 3.97
N VAL A 105 -15.23 -28.67 5.12
CA VAL A 105 -15.91 -28.59 6.43
C VAL A 105 -16.62 -27.25 6.59
N VAL A 106 -15.95 -26.13 6.29
CA VAL A 106 -16.57 -24.80 6.37
C VAL A 106 -17.74 -24.68 5.40
N ASP A 107 -17.62 -25.22 4.19
CA ASP A 107 -18.69 -25.25 3.20
C ASP A 107 -19.92 -26.01 3.70
N GLN A 108 -19.71 -27.16 4.34
CA GLN A 108 -20.77 -27.93 4.99
C GLN A 108 -21.42 -27.18 6.15
N LEU A 109 -20.63 -26.55 7.02
CA LEU A 109 -21.14 -25.79 8.17
C LEU A 109 -21.91 -24.54 7.74
N SER A 110 -21.48 -23.91 6.65
CA SER A 110 -22.09 -22.67 6.14
C SER A 110 -23.27 -22.91 5.21
N GLY A 111 -23.45 -24.13 4.71
CA GLY A 111 -24.49 -24.45 3.73
C GLY A 111 -24.15 -23.98 2.31
N GLY A 112 -22.87 -23.97 1.93
CA GLY A 112 -22.45 -23.63 0.58
C GLY A 112 -22.02 -22.17 0.37
N ARG A 113 -21.54 -21.46 1.40
CA ARG A 113 -21.26 -20.01 1.36
C ARG A 113 -19.77 -19.64 1.35
N VAL A 114 -18.88 -20.58 1.06
CA VAL A 114 -17.44 -20.30 1.10
C VAL A 114 -16.91 -19.91 -0.27
N GLU A 115 -15.94 -19.00 -0.28
CA GLU A 115 -15.11 -18.70 -1.44
C GLU A 115 -13.65 -18.63 -1.01
N LEU A 116 -12.73 -19.11 -1.83
CA LEU A 116 -11.32 -19.27 -1.44
C LEU A 116 -10.45 -18.19 -2.06
N GLY A 117 -10.07 -17.19 -1.27
CA GLY A 117 -8.95 -16.31 -1.64
C GLY A 117 -7.62 -17.00 -1.41
N VAL A 118 -6.76 -16.97 -2.43
CA VAL A 118 -5.46 -17.62 -2.48
C VAL A 118 -4.35 -16.62 -2.80
N ALA A 119 -3.17 -16.86 -2.25
CA ALA A 119 -1.97 -16.08 -2.50
C ALA A 119 -0.71 -16.97 -2.54
N ALA A 120 0.33 -16.51 -3.24
CA ALA A 120 1.62 -17.20 -3.30
C ALA A 120 2.43 -17.07 -1.99
N GLY A 121 2.11 -16.06 -1.18
CA GLY A 121 2.96 -15.65 -0.08
C GLY A 121 4.14 -14.81 -0.58
N TRP A 122 4.59 -13.90 0.27
CA TRP A 122 5.67 -12.98 -0.07
C TRP A 122 6.72 -12.90 1.03
N PHE A 123 6.38 -13.26 2.27
CA PHE A 123 7.29 -13.15 3.40
C PHE A 123 8.05 -14.48 3.59
N PRO A 124 9.39 -14.50 3.46
CA PRO A 124 10.17 -15.74 3.52
C PRO A 124 10.06 -16.48 4.85
N ASP A 125 9.94 -15.77 5.97
CA ASP A 125 9.91 -16.40 7.30
C ASP A 125 8.66 -17.29 7.48
N ASP A 126 7.57 -17.04 6.75
CA ASP A 126 6.36 -17.88 6.78
C ASP A 126 6.63 -19.30 6.26
N PHE A 127 7.62 -19.45 5.37
CA PHE A 127 7.99 -20.74 4.77
C PHE A 127 8.75 -21.65 5.72
N VAL A 128 8.98 -21.25 6.98
CA VAL A 128 9.40 -22.18 8.05
C VAL A 128 8.34 -23.27 8.33
N LEU A 129 7.10 -23.07 7.90
CA LEU A 129 6.00 -24.03 8.03
C LEU A 129 6.10 -25.22 7.05
N VAL A 130 6.96 -25.10 6.04
CA VAL A 130 7.15 -26.12 4.99
C VAL A 130 8.64 -26.33 4.71
N ASP A 131 8.97 -27.45 4.07
CA ASP A 131 10.36 -27.74 3.69
C ASP A 131 10.71 -27.03 2.36
N GLY A 132 11.03 -25.73 2.42
CA GLY A 132 11.50 -24.95 1.27
C GLY A 132 10.38 -24.40 0.36
N GLY A 133 10.68 -24.19 -0.93
CA GLY A 133 9.68 -23.79 -1.94
C GLY A 133 9.39 -22.29 -2.06
N TYR A 134 10.17 -21.42 -1.40
CA TYR A 134 9.97 -19.97 -1.52
C TYR A 134 10.20 -19.47 -2.94
N GLU A 135 11.23 -19.94 -3.65
CA GLU A 135 11.55 -19.45 -4.99
C GLU A 135 10.47 -19.82 -6.01
N GLU A 136 9.95 -21.05 -5.92
CA GLU A 136 8.94 -21.64 -6.81
C GLU A 136 7.49 -21.33 -6.37
N ARG A 137 7.30 -20.51 -5.32
CA ARG A 137 5.98 -20.27 -4.69
C ARG A 137 4.88 -19.81 -5.66
N LYS A 138 5.24 -19.04 -6.70
CA LYS A 138 4.27 -18.56 -7.70
C LYS A 138 3.82 -19.69 -8.64
N ASP A 139 4.74 -20.53 -9.09
CA ASP A 139 4.43 -21.68 -9.93
C ASP A 139 3.65 -22.72 -9.13
N THR A 140 4.06 -22.95 -7.88
CA THR A 140 3.35 -23.82 -6.93
C THR A 140 1.91 -23.37 -6.74
N LEU A 141 1.65 -22.07 -6.56
CA LEU A 141 0.28 -21.56 -6.44
C LEU A 141 -0.59 -21.95 -7.65
N VAL A 142 -0.08 -21.78 -8.87
CA VAL A 142 -0.80 -22.10 -10.11
C VAL A 142 -1.15 -23.58 -10.17
N GLU A 143 -0.15 -24.44 -9.96
CA GLU A 143 -0.35 -25.89 -9.94
C GLU A 143 -1.38 -26.32 -8.89
N ARG A 144 -1.25 -25.80 -7.67
CA ARG A 144 -2.16 -26.13 -6.56
C ARG A 144 -3.59 -25.62 -6.78
N ILE A 145 -3.82 -24.52 -7.50
CA ILE A 145 -5.19 -24.09 -7.86
C ILE A 145 -5.89 -25.17 -8.68
N HIS A 146 -5.20 -25.81 -9.63
CA HIS A 146 -5.79 -26.89 -10.42
C HIS A 146 -6.10 -28.12 -9.57
N GLU A 147 -5.20 -28.50 -8.68
CA GLU A 147 -5.39 -29.63 -7.77
C GLU A 147 -6.52 -29.39 -6.77
N ILE A 148 -6.60 -28.18 -6.20
CA ILE A 148 -7.68 -27.76 -5.29
C ILE A 148 -9.03 -27.95 -5.99
N ARG A 149 -9.19 -27.46 -7.23
CA ARG A 149 -10.43 -27.63 -8.00
C ARG A 149 -10.75 -29.11 -8.28
N ALA A 150 -9.75 -29.90 -8.65
CA ALA A 150 -9.93 -31.34 -8.91
C ALA A 150 -10.38 -32.09 -7.64
N LEU A 151 -9.69 -31.87 -6.53
CA LEU A 151 -10.05 -32.43 -5.22
C LEU A 151 -11.42 -31.95 -4.74
N TRP A 152 -11.76 -30.68 -4.98
CA TRP A 152 -13.07 -30.12 -4.67
C TRP A 152 -14.19 -30.84 -5.43
N ARG A 153 -14.01 -31.11 -6.73
CA ARG A 153 -14.91 -31.98 -7.53
C ARG A 153 -14.91 -33.45 -7.12
N GLY A 154 -13.96 -33.84 -6.28
CA GLY A 154 -13.85 -35.18 -5.72
C GLY A 154 -12.99 -36.11 -6.52
N GLU A 155 -12.20 -35.60 -7.47
CA GLU A 155 -11.18 -36.36 -8.17
C GLU A 155 -10.12 -36.88 -7.17
N PRO A 156 -9.55 -38.06 -7.40
CA PRO A 156 -8.58 -38.62 -6.47
C PRO A 156 -7.20 -37.98 -6.64
N LEU A 157 -6.51 -37.73 -5.53
CA LEU A 157 -5.10 -37.36 -5.50
C LEU A 157 -4.24 -38.62 -5.43
N ARG A 158 -3.26 -38.74 -6.34
CA ARG A 158 -2.21 -39.74 -6.26
C ARG A 158 -1.05 -39.16 -5.46
N ALA A 159 -0.61 -39.84 -4.42
CA ALA A 159 0.47 -39.41 -3.56
C ALA A 159 1.24 -40.62 -3.02
N VAL A 160 2.45 -40.38 -2.50
CA VAL A 160 3.24 -41.39 -1.80
C VAL A 160 2.91 -41.32 -0.32
N ASN A 161 2.59 -42.46 0.29
CA ASN A 161 2.28 -42.53 1.72
C ASN A 161 3.56 -42.56 2.58
N GLY A 162 3.42 -42.56 3.90
CA GLY A 162 4.56 -42.63 4.84
C GLY A 162 5.37 -43.93 4.80
N MET A 163 4.92 -44.95 4.05
CA MET A 163 5.64 -46.21 3.83
C MET A 163 6.37 -46.25 2.47
N GLY A 164 6.20 -45.22 1.63
CA GLY A 164 6.76 -45.15 0.29
C GLY A 164 5.88 -45.76 -0.81
N ASP A 165 4.66 -46.22 -0.51
CA ASP A 165 3.75 -46.77 -1.51
C ASP A 165 2.96 -45.66 -2.21
N GLU A 166 2.73 -45.82 -3.52
CA GLU A 166 1.76 -45.00 -4.24
C GLU A 166 0.34 -45.34 -3.80
N VAL A 167 -0.39 -44.32 -3.32
CA VAL A 167 -1.79 -44.41 -2.91
C VAL A 167 -2.65 -43.42 -3.68
N SER A 168 -3.94 -43.74 -3.79
CA SER A 168 -4.94 -42.85 -4.36
C SER A 168 -5.98 -42.51 -3.30
N VAL A 169 -6.04 -41.25 -2.90
CA VAL A 169 -6.89 -40.75 -1.81
C VAL A 169 -7.91 -39.74 -2.32
N ARG A 170 -9.03 -39.59 -1.61
CA ARG A 170 -10.04 -38.56 -1.86
C ARG A 170 -10.28 -37.79 -0.57
N THR A 171 -10.53 -36.49 -0.70
CA THR A 171 -10.82 -35.61 0.44
C THR A 171 -12.24 -35.83 0.95
N VAL A 172 -12.39 -35.73 2.26
CA VAL A 172 -13.67 -35.78 2.97
C VAL A 172 -13.69 -34.70 4.08
N PRO A 173 -14.85 -34.11 4.42
CA PRO A 173 -16.17 -34.33 3.84
C PRO A 173 -16.26 -33.82 2.39
N ARG A 174 -17.27 -34.25 1.65
CA ARG A 174 -17.57 -33.68 0.33
C ARG A 174 -18.21 -32.30 0.51
N PRO A 175 -17.85 -31.28 -0.28
CA PRO A 175 -18.47 -29.96 -0.18
C PRO A 175 -19.95 -29.99 -0.63
N VAL A 176 -20.71 -28.99 -0.21
CA VAL A 176 -22.06 -28.66 -0.70
C VAL A 176 -21.97 -28.08 -2.11
N GLN A 177 -21.05 -27.15 -2.34
CA GLN A 177 -20.83 -26.52 -3.65
C GLN A 177 -20.15 -27.49 -4.62
N ALA A 178 -20.62 -27.54 -5.86
CA ALA A 178 -20.03 -28.39 -6.91
C ALA A 178 -18.64 -27.90 -7.36
N GLU A 179 -18.45 -26.59 -7.38
CA GLU A 179 -17.20 -25.89 -7.69
C GLU A 179 -16.94 -24.86 -6.60
N ILE A 180 -15.66 -24.62 -6.29
CA ILE A 180 -15.27 -23.57 -5.35
C ILE A 180 -14.93 -22.28 -6.12
N PRO A 181 -15.59 -21.14 -5.83
CA PRO A 181 -15.14 -19.85 -6.32
C PRO A 181 -13.77 -19.52 -5.73
N ILE A 182 -12.81 -19.16 -6.58
CA ILE A 182 -11.43 -18.85 -6.17
C ILE A 182 -11.11 -17.40 -6.53
N TRP A 183 -10.54 -16.67 -5.57
CA TRP A 183 -10.02 -15.32 -5.71
C TRP A 183 -8.50 -15.33 -5.67
N LEU A 184 -7.82 -14.92 -6.74
CA LEU A 184 -6.37 -14.73 -6.73
C LEU A 184 -6.04 -13.35 -6.15
N THR A 185 -5.19 -13.34 -5.12
CA THR A 185 -4.66 -12.10 -4.56
C THR A 185 -3.59 -11.53 -5.49
N ALA A 186 -3.88 -10.40 -6.12
CA ALA A 186 -2.96 -9.72 -7.01
C ALA A 186 -2.68 -8.31 -6.47
N ALA A 187 -1.39 -8.00 -6.27
CA ALA A 187 -0.96 -6.67 -5.84
C ALA A 187 -0.87 -5.73 -7.05
N MET A 188 0.34 -5.41 -7.53
CA MET A 188 0.58 -4.41 -8.58
C MET A 188 1.11 -5.01 -9.90
N SER A 189 1.40 -6.31 -9.94
CA SER A 189 1.98 -6.97 -11.12
C SER A 189 0.93 -7.20 -12.22
N PRO A 190 1.09 -6.62 -13.43
CA PRO A 190 0.20 -6.90 -14.55
C PRO A 190 0.12 -8.39 -14.90
N ASP A 191 1.25 -9.11 -14.77
CA ASP A 191 1.29 -10.56 -15.00
C ASP A 191 0.36 -11.33 -14.06
N SER A 192 0.22 -10.90 -12.81
CA SER A 192 -0.70 -11.55 -11.86
C SER A 192 -2.17 -11.34 -12.24
N PHE A 193 -2.52 -10.19 -12.80
CA PHE A 193 -3.88 -9.92 -13.31
C PHE A 193 -4.19 -10.75 -14.55
N ARG A 194 -3.26 -10.81 -15.52
CA ARG A 194 -3.40 -11.69 -16.69
C ARG A 194 -3.49 -13.16 -16.29
N GLN A 195 -2.66 -13.61 -15.36
CA GLN A 195 -2.68 -14.98 -14.85
C GLN A 195 -4.01 -15.32 -14.17
N ALA A 196 -4.60 -14.42 -13.38
CA ALA A 196 -5.94 -14.60 -12.81
C ALA A 196 -7.00 -14.82 -13.90
N GLY A 197 -6.94 -14.01 -14.97
CA GLY A 197 -7.83 -14.11 -16.12
C GLY A 197 -7.69 -15.46 -16.83
N THR A 198 -6.46 -15.86 -17.14
CA THR A 198 -6.17 -17.17 -17.75
C THR A 198 -6.65 -18.34 -16.90
N LEU A 199 -6.49 -18.26 -15.58
CA LEU A 199 -6.91 -19.31 -14.65
C LEU A 199 -8.42 -19.30 -14.34
N GLY A 200 -9.15 -18.27 -14.75
CA GLY A 200 -10.58 -18.13 -14.44
C GLY A 200 -10.80 -17.97 -12.94
N THR A 201 -9.95 -17.21 -12.25
CA THR A 201 -10.10 -16.84 -10.84
C THR A 201 -10.53 -15.39 -10.72
N HIS A 202 -11.38 -15.06 -9.75
CA HIS A 202 -11.67 -13.68 -9.40
C HIS A 202 -10.43 -12.96 -8.85
N ILE A 203 -10.45 -11.64 -8.71
CA ILE A 203 -9.30 -10.87 -8.21
C ILE A 203 -9.62 -10.24 -6.86
N LEU A 204 -8.74 -10.47 -5.89
CA LEU A 204 -8.62 -9.65 -4.68
C LEU A 204 -7.39 -8.75 -4.81
N THR A 205 -7.56 -7.43 -4.66
CA THR A 205 -6.47 -6.46 -4.73
C THR A 205 -6.63 -5.34 -3.68
N HIS A 206 -5.80 -4.30 -3.71
CA HIS A 206 -5.78 -3.21 -2.74
C HIS A 206 -5.33 -1.88 -3.36
N LEU A 207 -5.57 -0.75 -2.69
CA LEU A 207 -5.03 0.57 -3.13
C LEU A 207 -3.71 0.97 -2.45
N LEU A 208 -3.11 0.11 -1.62
CA LEU A 208 -1.77 0.36 -1.08
C LEU A 208 -0.75 0.44 -2.23
N PHE A 209 -0.03 1.55 -2.31
CA PHE A 209 1.04 1.82 -3.30
C PHE A 209 0.62 1.78 -4.78
N GLN A 210 -0.68 1.71 -5.10
CA GLN A 210 -1.17 1.79 -6.48
C GLN A 210 -2.30 2.80 -6.65
N GLY A 211 -2.31 3.47 -7.80
CA GLY A 211 -3.37 4.41 -8.19
C GLY A 211 -4.56 3.72 -8.85
N ILE A 212 -5.73 4.37 -8.81
CA ILE A 212 -6.97 3.88 -9.44
C ILE A 212 -6.81 3.75 -10.96
N ASP A 213 -6.10 4.67 -11.61
CA ASP A 213 -5.93 4.65 -13.06
C ASP A 213 -5.10 3.43 -13.51
N GLN A 214 -4.02 3.12 -12.79
CA GLN A 214 -3.22 1.91 -13.03
C GLN A 214 -4.02 0.63 -12.72
N LEU A 215 -4.88 0.66 -11.70
CA LEU A 215 -5.78 -0.45 -11.41
C LEU A 215 -6.79 -0.65 -12.56
N ALA A 216 -7.29 0.42 -13.16
CA ALA A 216 -8.20 0.34 -14.31
C ALA A 216 -7.56 -0.39 -15.49
N GLU A 217 -6.31 -0.06 -15.83
CA GLU A 217 -5.55 -0.76 -16.88
C GLU A 217 -5.39 -2.25 -16.57
N ARG A 218 -5.02 -2.59 -15.33
CA ARG A 218 -4.87 -3.99 -14.90
C ARG A 218 -6.19 -4.77 -14.93
N ILE A 219 -7.31 -4.15 -14.57
CA ILE A 219 -8.65 -4.77 -14.69
C ILE A 219 -8.98 -5.06 -16.15
N GLN A 220 -8.64 -4.16 -17.08
CA GLN A 220 -8.85 -4.39 -18.51
C GLN A 220 -8.02 -5.57 -19.01
N GLU A 221 -6.75 -5.68 -18.62
CA GLU A 221 -5.90 -6.81 -18.98
C GLU A 221 -6.43 -8.14 -18.41
N TYR A 222 -6.88 -8.13 -17.15
CA TYR A 222 -7.52 -9.28 -16.51
C TYR A 222 -8.76 -9.75 -17.29
N ARG A 223 -9.69 -8.84 -17.59
CA ARG A 223 -10.94 -9.17 -18.29
C ARG A 223 -10.69 -9.53 -19.76
N ALA A 224 -9.59 -9.07 -20.37
CA ALA A 224 -9.14 -9.53 -21.68
C ALA A 224 -8.68 -10.99 -21.60
N ALA A 225 -7.75 -11.31 -20.69
CA ALA A 225 -7.26 -12.68 -20.48
C ALA A 225 -8.39 -13.66 -20.09
N TRP A 226 -9.36 -13.22 -19.28
CA TRP A 226 -10.55 -14.00 -18.92
C TRP A 226 -11.36 -14.44 -20.15
N ARG A 227 -11.63 -13.48 -21.06
CA ARG A 227 -12.38 -13.74 -22.30
C ARG A 227 -11.59 -14.58 -23.29
N GLU A 228 -10.30 -14.33 -23.44
CA GLU A 228 -9.42 -15.10 -24.32
C GLU A 228 -9.31 -16.56 -23.90
N ALA A 229 -9.30 -16.83 -22.59
CA ALA A 229 -9.32 -18.18 -22.05
C ALA A 229 -10.71 -18.87 -22.14
N GLY A 230 -11.75 -18.15 -22.56
CA GLY A 230 -13.09 -18.70 -22.77
C GLY A 230 -13.91 -18.93 -21.51
N HIS A 231 -13.57 -18.27 -20.39
CA HIS A 231 -14.32 -18.38 -19.15
C HIS A 231 -15.68 -17.65 -19.24
N PRO A 232 -16.74 -18.16 -18.60
CA PRO A 232 -18.05 -17.51 -18.60
C PRO A 232 -18.05 -16.20 -17.81
N GLY A 233 -18.89 -15.24 -18.20
CA GLY A 233 -18.98 -13.93 -17.55
C GLY A 233 -17.70 -13.10 -17.74
N GLU A 234 -17.42 -12.20 -16.81
CA GLU A 234 -16.26 -11.29 -16.89
C GLU A 234 -15.29 -11.43 -15.71
N GLY A 235 -15.56 -12.37 -14.80
CA GLY A 235 -14.87 -12.50 -13.51
C GLY A 235 -15.17 -11.33 -12.57
N GLN A 236 -14.95 -11.50 -11.26
CA GLN A 236 -15.19 -10.46 -10.26
C GLN A 236 -13.89 -9.81 -9.80
N VAL A 237 -13.96 -8.54 -9.40
CA VAL A 237 -12.85 -7.76 -8.84
C VAL A 237 -13.27 -7.15 -7.50
N SER A 238 -12.54 -7.51 -6.44
CA SER A 238 -12.71 -6.99 -5.08
C SER A 238 -11.48 -6.17 -4.67
N VAL A 239 -11.70 -4.96 -4.16
CA VAL A 239 -10.64 -4.05 -3.72
C VAL A 239 -10.71 -3.85 -2.21
N MET A 240 -9.67 -4.26 -1.50
CA MET A 240 -9.52 -3.97 -0.07
C MET A 240 -9.20 -2.48 0.14
N VAL A 241 -10.00 -1.81 0.98
CA VAL A 241 -9.87 -0.37 1.28
C VAL A 241 -9.96 -0.13 2.79
N HIS A 242 -9.02 0.62 3.37
CA HIS A 242 -9.09 1.00 4.78
C HIS A 242 -10.30 1.89 5.01
N THR A 243 -11.10 1.53 6.01
CA THR A 243 -12.44 2.06 6.17
C THR A 243 -12.73 2.42 7.62
N HIS A 244 -13.07 3.68 7.87
CA HIS A 244 -13.67 4.11 9.13
C HIS A 244 -14.70 5.22 8.86
N VAL A 245 -15.98 4.84 8.92
CA VAL A 245 -17.10 5.72 8.59
C VAL A 245 -17.76 6.24 9.86
N THR A 246 -18.04 7.54 9.89
CA THR A 246 -18.66 8.27 11.01
C THR A 246 -19.96 8.94 10.55
N ASP A 247 -20.71 9.57 11.46
CA ASP A 247 -21.89 10.37 11.08
C ASP A 247 -21.53 11.67 10.34
N HIS A 248 -20.33 12.19 10.55
CA HIS A 248 -19.83 13.45 9.99
C HIS A 248 -18.31 13.40 9.81
N ASP A 249 -17.77 14.27 8.97
CA ASP A 249 -16.33 14.35 8.71
C ASP A 249 -15.53 15.01 9.85
N GLU A 250 -16.18 15.68 10.81
CA GLU A 250 -15.47 16.39 11.88
C GLU A 250 -14.59 15.44 12.71
N GLY A 251 -13.30 15.78 12.82
CA GLY A 251 -12.31 15.05 13.63
C GLY A 251 -11.85 13.71 13.06
N ILE A 252 -12.35 13.27 11.89
CA ILE A 252 -11.99 11.96 11.34
C ILE A 252 -10.50 11.84 11.04
N ARG A 253 -9.88 12.91 10.55
CA ARG A 253 -8.45 12.93 10.21
C ARG A 253 -7.61 12.64 11.45
N GLU A 254 -7.85 13.36 12.53
CA GLU A 254 -7.13 13.20 13.80
C GLU A 254 -7.36 11.81 14.40
N LEU A 255 -8.58 11.28 14.27
CA LEU A 255 -8.96 9.96 14.77
C LEU A 255 -8.16 8.84 14.10
N VAL A 256 -8.07 8.84 12.77
CA VAL A 256 -7.45 7.73 12.03
C VAL A 256 -5.94 7.89 11.83
N ARG A 257 -5.39 9.09 11.99
CA ARG A 257 -3.97 9.40 11.71
C ARG A 257 -3.00 8.51 12.48
N GLY A 258 -3.16 8.41 13.79
CA GLY A 258 -2.28 7.59 14.64
C GLY A 258 -2.31 6.10 14.26
N PRO A 259 -3.49 5.46 14.32
CA PRO A 259 -3.65 4.05 13.95
C PRO A 259 -3.15 3.73 12.53
N MET A 260 -3.48 4.58 11.56
CA MET A 260 -3.07 4.37 10.17
C MET A 260 -1.55 4.51 9.98
N LYS A 261 -0.90 5.48 10.62
CA LYS A 261 0.57 5.59 10.58
C LYS A 261 1.24 4.36 11.19
N GLN A 262 0.71 3.83 12.29
CA GLN A 262 1.22 2.59 12.90
C GLN A 262 1.06 1.40 11.95
N TYR A 263 -0.12 1.23 11.35
CA TYR A 263 -0.39 0.19 10.35
C TYR A 263 0.56 0.27 9.13
N LEU A 264 0.78 1.48 8.61
CA LEU A 264 1.71 1.70 7.50
C LEU A 264 3.15 1.40 7.94
N GLY A 265 3.53 1.80 9.15
CA GLY A 265 4.85 1.55 9.72
C GLY A 265 5.17 0.07 9.90
N SER A 266 4.22 -0.73 10.39
CA SER A 266 4.41 -2.19 10.51
C SER A 266 4.51 -2.87 9.15
N SER A 267 3.73 -2.41 8.16
CA SER A 267 3.82 -2.88 6.77
C SER A 267 5.18 -2.54 6.13
N VAL A 268 5.68 -1.32 6.33
CA VAL A 268 7.02 -0.90 5.90
C VAL A 268 8.10 -1.71 6.60
N SER A 269 7.94 -2.00 7.90
CA SER A 269 8.91 -2.81 8.66
C SER A 269 9.01 -4.23 8.13
N LEU A 270 7.88 -4.85 7.77
CA LEU A 270 7.87 -6.18 7.14
C LEU A 270 8.50 -6.14 5.74
N ALA A 271 8.19 -5.11 4.94
CA ALA A 271 8.79 -4.91 3.63
C ALA A 271 10.32 -4.70 3.73
N HIS A 272 10.78 -3.95 4.73
CA HIS A 272 12.20 -3.74 5.00
C HIS A 272 12.90 -5.05 5.37
N ARG A 273 12.32 -5.85 6.30
CA ARG A 273 12.84 -7.18 6.62
C ARG A 273 12.93 -8.09 5.40
N TYR A 274 11.92 -8.05 4.54
CA TYR A 274 11.95 -8.77 3.26
C TYR A 274 13.11 -8.31 2.39
N LEU A 275 13.31 -7.00 2.19
CA LEU A 275 14.44 -6.48 1.42
C LEU A 275 15.79 -6.93 1.99
N GLN A 276 15.96 -6.89 3.31
CA GLN A 276 17.18 -7.37 3.99
C GLN A 276 17.43 -8.88 3.80
N SER A 277 16.38 -9.67 3.59
CA SER A 277 16.50 -11.12 3.34
C SER A 277 17.03 -11.46 1.94
N LEU A 278 16.99 -10.52 0.99
CA LEU A 278 17.44 -10.77 -0.38
C LEU A 278 18.98 -10.89 -0.45
N PRO A 279 19.54 -11.80 -1.26
CA PRO A 279 20.99 -12.04 -1.35
C PRO A 279 21.81 -10.78 -1.59
N ILE A 280 21.30 -9.86 -2.42
CA ILE A 280 21.99 -8.59 -2.73
C ILE A 280 22.19 -7.69 -1.51
N PHE A 281 21.25 -7.67 -0.56
CA PHE A 281 21.33 -6.86 0.66
C PHE A 281 22.01 -7.63 1.80
N ARG A 282 21.79 -8.94 1.88
CA ARG A 282 22.47 -9.81 2.84
C ARG A 282 23.99 -9.80 2.64
N ASP A 283 24.42 -9.79 1.39
CA ASP A 283 25.85 -9.87 1.04
C ASP A 283 26.49 -8.48 0.90
N ASN A 284 25.69 -7.39 0.97
CA ASN A 284 26.15 -6.00 0.98
C ASN A 284 25.48 -5.20 2.12
N PRO A 285 25.93 -5.37 3.38
CA PRO A 285 25.35 -4.70 4.54
C PRO A 285 25.51 -3.17 4.54
N GLU A 286 26.25 -2.59 3.60
CA GLU A 286 26.36 -1.13 3.42
C GLU A 286 25.24 -0.56 2.53
N LEU A 287 24.44 -1.42 1.89
CA LEU A 287 23.21 -1.08 1.15
C LEU A 287 21.96 -1.19 2.05
N THR A 288 22.11 -1.41 3.35
CA THR A 288 20.98 -1.48 4.28
C THR A 288 20.35 -0.11 4.49
N VAL A 289 19.02 -0.08 4.66
CA VAL A 289 18.29 1.10 5.15
C VAL A 289 18.52 1.27 6.67
N GLU A 290 19.73 1.01 7.15
CA GLU A 290 20.14 1.26 8.54
C GLU A 290 20.76 2.65 8.60
N GLY A 291 19.89 3.66 8.65
CA GLY A 291 20.31 5.06 8.72
C GLY A 291 19.18 6.09 8.82
N LEU A 292 17.92 5.67 8.70
CA LEU A 292 16.81 6.62 8.80
C LEU A 292 16.64 7.07 10.25
N SER A 293 16.75 8.40 10.48
CA SER A 293 16.38 8.95 11.77
C SER A 293 14.89 8.63 12.05
N PRO A 294 14.49 8.45 13.32
CA PRO A 294 13.09 8.28 13.68
C PRO A 294 12.18 9.38 13.11
N GLU A 295 12.71 10.60 12.98
CA GLU A 295 12.02 11.76 12.41
C GLU A 295 11.78 11.62 10.90
N ALA A 296 12.74 11.04 10.17
CA ALA A 296 12.62 10.79 8.73
C ALA A 296 11.56 9.72 8.44
N VAL A 297 11.53 8.64 9.23
CA VAL A 297 10.49 7.60 9.16
C VAL A 297 9.12 8.20 9.47
N ASP A 298 9.00 8.98 10.55
CA ASP A 298 7.72 9.60 10.92
C ASP A 298 7.20 10.55 9.83
N THR A 299 8.11 11.32 9.20
CA THR A 299 7.78 12.22 8.08
C THR A 299 7.28 11.44 6.86
N ALA A 300 7.94 10.35 6.49
CA ALA A 300 7.52 9.50 5.36
C ALA A 300 6.15 8.82 5.63
N LEU A 301 5.92 8.37 6.87
CA LEU A 301 4.64 7.84 7.30
C LEU A 301 3.54 8.91 7.29
N GLU A 302 3.86 10.14 7.70
CA GLU A 302 2.93 11.26 7.64
C GLU A 302 2.51 11.57 6.20
N TYR A 303 3.47 11.64 5.28
CA TYR A 303 3.19 11.85 3.86
C TYR A 303 2.34 10.72 3.27
N SER A 304 2.68 9.47 3.60
CA SER A 304 1.94 8.28 3.18
C SER A 304 0.50 8.31 3.70
N PHE A 305 0.32 8.71 4.97
CA PHE A 305 -0.98 8.90 5.58
C PHE A 305 -1.80 9.97 4.85
N GLU A 306 -1.25 11.17 4.64
CA GLU A 306 -1.97 12.28 4.00
C GLU A 306 -2.43 11.92 2.59
N ARG A 307 -1.57 11.26 1.80
CA ARG A 307 -1.94 10.74 0.49
C ARG A 307 -3.07 9.73 0.61
N TYR A 308 -2.89 8.72 1.46
CA TYR A 308 -3.86 7.62 1.60
C TYR A 308 -5.22 8.11 2.08
N PHE A 309 -5.22 8.99 3.08
CA PHE A 309 -6.41 9.61 3.65
C PHE A 309 -7.21 10.35 2.58
N ARG A 310 -6.56 11.05 1.66
CA ARG A 310 -7.23 11.82 0.61
C ARG A 310 -7.70 10.96 -0.57
N THR A 311 -6.92 9.98 -1.00
CA THR A 311 -7.12 9.35 -2.32
C THR A 311 -7.57 7.89 -2.29
N SER A 312 -7.36 7.19 -1.17
CA SER A 312 -7.33 5.72 -1.18
C SER A 312 -8.00 5.04 0.01
N GLY A 313 -8.58 5.81 0.95
CA GLY A 313 -9.31 5.30 2.12
C GLY A 313 -10.73 5.85 2.22
N LEU A 314 -11.63 5.07 2.83
CA LEU A 314 -13.02 5.43 3.12
C LEU A 314 -13.10 5.94 4.56
N PHE A 315 -12.79 7.22 4.74
CA PHE A 315 -12.79 7.87 6.05
C PHE A 315 -13.84 8.98 6.08
N GLY A 316 -14.72 9.01 7.08
CA GLY A 316 -15.63 10.13 7.33
C GLY A 316 -17.10 9.78 7.11
N ALA A 317 -17.92 10.76 6.74
CA ALA A 317 -19.34 10.54 6.48
C ALA A 317 -19.55 9.64 5.24
N PRO A 318 -20.67 8.87 5.17
CA PRO A 318 -21.01 8.08 3.99
C PRO A 318 -20.95 8.88 2.68
N GLU A 319 -21.51 10.09 2.68
CA GLU A 319 -21.59 10.96 1.50
C GLU A 319 -20.20 11.38 1.01
N SER A 320 -19.28 11.64 1.95
CA SER A 320 -17.89 12.01 1.64
C SER A 320 -17.06 10.84 1.11
N CYS A 321 -17.49 9.60 1.37
CA CYS A 321 -16.85 8.38 0.88
C CYS A 321 -17.35 7.95 -0.52
N LEU A 322 -18.56 8.35 -0.91
CA LEU A 322 -19.17 7.94 -2.19
C LEU A 322 -18.32 8.26 -3.44
N PRO A 323 -17.65 9.41 -3.57
CA PRO A 323 -16.86 9.70 -4.77
C PRO A 323 -15.75 8.67 -5.03
N LEU A 324 -15.14 8.12 -3.97
CA LEU A 324 -14.14 7.06 -4.11
C LEU A 324 -14.79 5.76 -4.61
N LEU A 325 -15.93 5.37 -4.04
CA LEU A 325 -16.67 4.18 -4.48
C LEU A 325 -17.16 4.32 -5.93
N ALA A 326 -17.61 5.51 -6.32
CA ALA A 326 -18.01 5.79 -7.69
C ALA A 326 -16.82 5.68 -8.67
N ARG A 327 -15.63 6.16 -8.28
CA ARG A 327 -14.42 5.95 -9.10
C ARG A 327 -14.01 4.48 -9.22
N LEU A 328 -14.20 3.69 -8.17
CA LEU A 328 -13.91 2.25 -8.22
C LEU A 328 -14.93 1.49 -9.08
N SER A 329 -16.23 1.78 -8.91
CA SER A 329 -17.29 1.21 -9.75
C SER A 329 -17.11 1.56 -11.23
N SER A 330 -16.69 2.79 -11.56
CA SER A 330 -16.51 3.21 -12.96
C SER A 330 -15.36 2.50 -13.69
N ILE A 331 -14.37 1.99 -12.96
CA ILE A 331 -13.29 1.18 -13.54
C ILE A 331 -13.60 -0.33 -13.52
N GLY A 332 -14.81 -0.71 -13.15
CA GLY A 332 -15.29 -2.09 -13.17
C GLY A 332 -14.90 -2.91 -11.93
N VAL A 333 -14.71 -2.28 -10.78
CA VAL A 333 -14.68 -2.98 -9.49
C VAL A 333 -16.09 -3.44 -9.13
N ASP A 334 -16.23 -4.70 -8.72
CA ASP A 334 -17.51 -5.32 -8.38
C ASP A 334 -17.79 -5.25 -6.87
N GLU A 335 -16.74 -5.25 -6.04
CA GLU A 335 -16.84 -5.20 -4.60
C GLU A 335 -15.73 -4.37 -3.94
N VAL A 336 -16.04 -3.68 -2.84
CA VAL A 336 -15.04 -3.15 -1.92
C VAL A 336 -15.05 -3.91 -0.59
N GLY A 337 -13.90 -4.51 -0.26
CA GLY A 337 -13.64 -5.12 1.05
C GLY A 337 -13.20 -4.05 2.06
N CYS A 338 -14.09 -3.65 2.94
CA CYS A 338 -13.82 -2.61 3.94
C CYS A 338 -12.93 -3.15 5.06
N LEU A 339 -11.63 -2.81 5.05
CA LEU A 339 -10.69 -3.14 6.11
C LEU A 339 -10.96 -2.26 7.33
N VAL A 340 -11.51 -2.85 8.40
CA VAL A 340 -12.06 -2.09 9.55
C VAL A 340 -11.16 -2.08 10.80
N ASP A 341 -10.23 -3.02 10.91
CA ASP A 341 -9.47 -3.31 12.14
C ASP A 341 -7.96 -3.01 11.98
N PHE A 342 -7.64 -1.86 11.39
CA PHE A 342 -6.27 -1.40 11.17
C PHE A 342 -5.65 -0.67 12.38
N GLY A 343 -6.19 -0.85 13.59
CA GLY A 343 -5.60 -0.35 14.85
C GLY A 343 -6.47 0.62 15.68
N LEU A 344 -7.71 0.88 15.28
CA LEU A 344 -8.67 1.63 16.11
C LEU A 344 -9.23 0.74 17.24
N PRO A 345 -9.61 1.31 18.40
CA PRO A 345 -10.22 0.56 19.50
C PRO A 345 -11.48 -0.18 19.07
N VAL A 346 -11.68 -1.40 19.56
CA VAL A 346 -12.77 -2.30 19.10
C VAL A 346 -14.14 -1.64 19.18
N ASP A 347 -14.48 -0.96 20.27
CA ASP A 347 -15.80 -0.34 20.43
C ASP A 347 -16.04 0.81 19.43
N GLN A 348 -14.97 1.50 19.01
CA GLN A 348 -15.08 2.52 17.97
C GLN A 348 -15.32 1.89 16.59
N VAL A 349 -14.64 0.77 16.31
CA VAL A 349 -14.87 0.03 15.06
C VAL A 349 -16.29 -0.53 15.00
N LEU A 350 -16.79 -1.09 16.10
CA LEU A 350 -18.16 -1.59 16.20
C LEU A 350 -19.20 -0.47 16.04
N ALA A 351 -18.95 0.71 16.62
CA ALA A 351 -19.82 1.88 16.46
C ALA A 351 -19.86 2.37 15.00
N ALA A 352 -18.76 2.25 14.26
CA ALA A 352 -18.67 2.65 12.85
C ALA A 352 -19.44 1.73 11.88
N LEU A 353 -19.92 0.57 12.32
CA LEU A 353 -20.67 -0.37 11.47
C LEU A 353 -22.03 0.18 11.01
N GLU A 354 -22.73 0.96 11.84
CA GLU A 354 -24.03 1.54 11.44
C GLU A 354 -23.87 2.64 10.37
N PRO A 355 -22.92 3.61 10.50
CA PRO A 355 -22.55 4.46 9.38
C PRO A 355 -22.11 3.71 8.13
N LEU A 356 -21.35 2.61 8.28
CA LEU A 356 -20.92 1.78 7.17
C LEU A 356 -22.09 1.10 6.43
N ASP A 357 -23.14 0.66 7.13
CA ASP A 357 -24.36 0.13 6.47
C ASP A 357 -25.10 1.22 5.68
N ARG A 358 -25.08 2.48 6.12
CA ARG A 358 -25.62 3.59 5.30
C ARG A 358 -24.80 3.78 4.03
N LEU A 359 -23.47 3.77 4.13
CA LEU A 359 -22.59 3.84 2.96
C LEU A 359 -22.86 2.67 1.99
N ARG A 360 -23.03 1.45 2.50
CA ARG A 360 -23.40 0.27 1.70
C ARG A 360 -24.69 0.47 0.92
N LYS A 361 -25.74 1.00 1.56
CA LYS A 361 -27.02 1.26 0.88
C LYS A 361 -26.87 2.29 -0.23
N LEU A 362 -26.08 3.35 -0.01
CA LEU A 362 -25.81 4.36 -1.02
C LEU A 362 -24.98 3.79 -2.19
N ALA A 363 -23.98 2.95 -1.90
CA ALA A 363 -23.14 2.30 -2.91
C ALA A 363 -23.89 1.28 -3.78
N ALA A 364 -24.98 0.71 -3.25
CA ALA A 364 -25.86 -0.19 -3.99
C ALA A 364 -26.77 0.54 -4.99
N GLU A 365 -26.88 1.87 -4.93
CA GLU A 365 -27.74 2.68 -5.80
C GLU A 365 -26.90 3.40 -6.89
N PRO A 366 -26.93 2.95 -8.15
CA PRO A 366 -26.15 3.57 -9.25
C PRO A 366 -26.35 5.07 -9.42
N THR A 367 -27.56 5.56 -9.14
CA THR A 367 -27.91 6.98 -9.23
C THR A 367 -27.18 7.82 -8.18
N GLU A 368 -27.01 7.29 -6.97
CA GLU A 368 -26.29 7.97 -5.88
C GLU A 368 -24.79 8.00 -6.19
N LEU A 369 -24.23 6.89 -6.67
CA LEU A 369 -22.83 6.84 -7.13
C LEU A 369 -22.56 7.87 -8.23
N ALA A 370 -23.42 7.91 -9.26
CA ALA A 370 -23.27 8.86 -10.37
C ALA A 370 -23.44 10.33 -9.92
N ALA A 371 -24.35 10.61 -8.98
CA ALA A 371 -24.53 11.96 -8.46
C ALA A 371 -23.29 12.45 -7.66
N SER A 372 -22.61 11.56 -6.95
CA SER A 372 -21.46 11.91 -6.10
C SER A 372 -20.26 12.47 -6.86
N ILE A 373 -20.07 12.10 -8.13
CA ILE A 373 -18.97 12.57 -8.98
C ILE A 373 -19.30 13.87 -9.76
N ALA A 374 -20.57 14.29 -9.77
CA ALA A 374 -21.01 15.52 -10.43
C ALA A 374 -20.89 16.77 -9.52
N GLY A 375 -20.68 16.58 -8.21
CA GLY A 375 -20.48 17.66 -7.24
C GLY A 375 -19.04 18.21 -7.21
N PRO A 376 -18.82 19.38 -6.60
CA PRO A 376 -17.45 19.86 -6.33
C PRO A 376 -16.69 18.85 -5.46
N PRO A 377 -15.36 18.67 -5.66
CA PRO A 377 -14.58 17.69 -4.92
C PRO A 377 -14.73 17.91 -3.41
N THR A 378 -15.08 16.85 -2.68
CA THR A 378 -15.37 16.89 -1.24
C THR A 378 -14.13 17.15 -0.37
N ARG A 379 -12.92 17.06 -0.96
CA ARG A 379 -11.65 17.34 -0.29
C ARG A 379 -10.80 18.26 -1.15
N GLU A 380 -10.25 19.30 -0.54
CA GLU A 380 -9.33 20.19 -1.23
C GLU A 380 -8.14 19.39 -1.81
N PRO A 381 -7.75 19.65 -3.08
CA PRO A 381 -6.49 19.14 -3.62
C PRO A 381 -5.34 19.56 -2.69
N LEU A 382 -4.23 18.83 -2.71
CA LEU A 382 -3.00 19.27 -2.06
C LEU A 382 -2.60 20.63 -2.67
N GLY A 383 -3.03 21.72 -2.05
CA GLY A 383 -2.36 23.00 -2.21
C GLY A 383 -0.95 22.76 -1.70
N TYR A 384 0.04 22.90 -2.58
CA TYR A 384 1.44 22.90 -2.18
C TYR A 384 1.62 23.97 -1.10
N ALA A 385 1.57 23.55 0.16
CA ALA A 385 2.09 24.35 1.24
C ALA A 385 3.59 24.48 0.94
N SER A 386 4.02 25.73 0.82
CA SER A 386 5.40 26.18 0.71
C SER A 386 6.36 25.27 1.49
N PRO A 387 7.61 25.06 1.02
CA PRO A 387 8.60 24.23 1.70
C PRO A 387 8.59 24.51 3.21
N LEU A 388 8.50 23.43 3.99
CA LEU A 388 8.53 23.45 5.45
C LEU A 388 9.64 24.41 5.91
N PRO A 389 9.37 25.32 6.87
CA PRO A 389 10.39 26.25 7.34
C PRO A 389 11.56 25.44 7.90
N VAL A 390 12.71 25.58 7.27
CA VAL A 390 13.98 25.07 7.78
C VAL A 390 14.26 25.82 9.07
N GLY A 391 14.06 25.14 10.20
CA GLY A 391 14.54 25.63 11.49
C GLY A 391 16.06 25.64 11.46
N THR A 392 16.67 26.74 11.01
CA THR A 392 18.08 27.00 11.27
C THR A 392 18.23 27.11 12.79
N ALA A 393 18.90 26.14 13.41
CA ALA A 393 19.29 26.21 14.81
C ALA A 393 20.36 27.31 14.99
N THR A 394 19.93 28.57 15.01
CA THR A 394 20.76 29.68 15.47
C THR A 394 20.74 29.67 16.99
N SER A 395 21.86 29.26 17.56
CA SER A 395 22.22 29.53 18.95
C SER A 395 22.13 31.03 19.22
N THR A 396 21.14 31.46 20.00
CA THR A 396 21.09 32.81 20.55
C THR A 396 20.91 32.76 22.06
N ARG A 397 21.99 33.13 22.75
CA ARG A 397 21.91 33.77 24.07
C ARG A 397 21.20 35.12 23.90
N GLU A 398 20.13 35.31 24.66
CA GLU A 398 19.51 36.60 24.96
C GLU A 398 20.51 37.59 25.61
N PRO A 399 20.32 38.93 25.49
CA PRO A 399 19.18 39.59 26.17
C PRO A 399 18.53 40.84 25.53
N ALA A 400 17.25 41.01 25.89
CA ALA A 400 16.52 42.21 26.35
C ALA A 400 16.21 43.44 25.44
N ALA A 401 14.88 43.70 25.40
CA ALA A 401 14.15 44.97 25.54
C ALA A 401 13.85 45.87 24.31
N GLY A 402 12.55 46.04 24.05
CA GLY A 402 11.90 47.37 23.89
C GLY A 402 11.28 47.75 22.54
N GLY A 403 9.95 47.97 22.53
CA GLY A 403 9.35 49.14 21.87
C GLY A 403 8.63 48.99 20.51
N ALA A 404 7.29 48.89 20.59
CA ALA A 404 6.23 49.57 19.82
C ALA A 404 6.40 49.97 18.32
N GLY A 405 5.36 49.67 17.52
CA GLY A 405 4.92 50.53 16.40
C GLY A 405 4.31 49.81 15.18
N VAL A 406 3.00 49.99 14.95
CA VAL A 406 2.27 49.73 13.68
C VAL A 406 2.06 51.09 12.99
N PRO A 407 2.14 51.20 11.64
CA PRO A 407 0.93 51.29 10.77
C PRO A 407 1.09 50.59 9.40
N ASP A 408 0.11 49.84 8.91
CA ASP A 408 -1.00 50.22 7.99
C ASP A 408 -0.57 50.79 6.62
N THR A 409 -0.87 50.07 5.52
CA THR A 409 -1.57 50.64 4.35
C THR A 409 -2.00 49.58 3.32
N ARG A 410 -3.10 49.92 2.65
CA ARG A 410 -4.02 49.13 1.83
C ARG A 410 -3.63 49.00 0.34
N LEU A 411 -4.11 47.89 -0.23
CA LEU A 411 -4.72 47.67 -1.56
C LEU A 411 -3.92 47.98 -2.85
N GLY A 412 -3.81 46.94 -3.68
CA GLY A 412 -3.61 47.01 -5.14
C GLY A 412 -3.96 45.65 -5.75
N ASP A 413 -5.02 45.63 -6.56
CA ASP A 413 -5.46 44.52 -7.39
C ASP A 413 -4.51 44.32 -8.59
N GLY A 414 -4.32 43.08 -9.01
CA GLY A 414 -3.47 42.78 -10.15
C GLY A 414 -3.43 41.29 -10.45
N SER A 415 -4.08 40.92 -11.55
CA SER A 415 -4.12 39.59 -12.19
C SER A 415 -2.91 38.69 -11.92
N ALA A 416 -3.17 37.51 -11.32
CA ALA A 416 -2.18 36.46 -11.13
C ALA A 416 -1.80 35.81 -12.47
N THR A 417 -0.78 36.37 -13.13
CA THR A 417 0.07 35.61 -14.05
C THR A 417 0.93 34.70 -13.18
N ARG A 418 0.80 33.37 -13.34
CA ARG A 418 1.66 32.40 -12.64
C ARG A 418 3.11 32.67 -13.06
N LEU A 419 3.89 33.29 -12.17
CA LEU A 419 5.33 33.39 -12.31
C LEU A 419 5.90 31.99 -12.07
N ALA A 420 6.33 31.34 -13.15
CA ALA A 420 7.23 30.21 -13.05
C ALA A 420 8.51 30.69 -12.34
N THR A 421 8.83 30.10 -11.19
CA THR A 421 10.11 30.32 -10.52
C THR A 421 11.21 29.85 -11.46
N ALA A 422 12.08 30.77 -11.89
CA ALA A 422 13.19 30.44 -12.78
C ALA A 422 14.19 29.55 -12.01
N SER A 423 14.37 28.29 -12.45
CA SER A 423 15.41 27.40 -11.94
C SER A 423 16.79 28.01 -12.23
N THR A 424 17.74 27.86 -11.30
CA THR A 424 19.15 28.24 -11.53
C THR A 424 19.75 27.37 -12.65
N PRO A 425 20.80 27.83 -13.36
CA PRO A 425 21.45 27.01 -14.40
C PRO A 425 21.92 25.64 -13.88
N ALA A 426 22.47 25.58 -12.66
CA ALA A 426 22.88 24.33 -12.01
C ALA A 426 21.68 23.41 -11.69
N ALA A 427 20.56 23.97 -11.20
CA ALA A 427 19.35 23.19 -10.98
C ALA A 427 18.76 22.66 -12.30
N ALA A 428 18.83 23.42 -13.40
CA ALA A 428 18.35 22.97 -14.71
C ALA A 428 19.19 21.82 -15.30
N GLU A 429 20.51 21.82 -15.08
CA GLU A 429 21.39 20.71 -15.46
C GLU A 429 21.12 19.46 -14.61
N MET A 430 20.91 19.63 -13.30
CA MET A 430 20.52 18.54 -12.40
C MET A 430 19.13 17.98 -12.73
N GLU A 431 18.15 18.84 -13.08
CA GLU A 431 16.83 18.43 -13.55
C GLU A 431 16.94 17.48 -14.77
N ALA A 432 17.85 17.77 -15.72
CA ALA A 432 18.05 16.93 -16.90
C ALA A 432 18.62 15.54 -16.55
N VAL A 433 19.59 15.47 -15.64
CA VAL A 433 20.19 14.19 -15.21
C VAL A 433 19.17 13.34 -14.45
N LEU A 434 18.46 13.95 -13.49
CA LEU A 434 17.45 13.27 -12.67
C LEU A 434 16.25 12.80 -13.51
N SER A 435 15.79 13.61 -14.46
CA SER A 435 14.73 13.21 -15.40
C SER A 435 15.14 12.01 -16.25
N GLY A 436 16.42 11.94 -16.66
CA GLY A 436 16.98 10.78 -17.37
C GLY A 436 16.97 9.51 -16.53
N VAL A 437 17.43 9.58 -15.27
CA VAL A 437 17.39 8.45 -14.33
C VAL A 437 15.96 7.94 -14.12
N TRP A 438 15.00 8.84 -13.91
CA TRP A 438 13.61 8.46 -13.68
C TRP A 438 12.97 7.85 -14.93
N SER A 439 13.24 8.42 -16.11
CA SER A 439 12.74 7.90 -17.39
C SER A 439 13.23 6.47 -17.64
N GLU A 440 14.51 6.19 -17.35
CA GLU A 440 15.08 4.84 -17.49
C GLU A 440 14.49 3.84 -16.48
N LEU A 441 14.32 4.25 -15.22
CA LEU A 441 13.82 3.37 -14.17
C LEU A 441 12.34 3.06 -14.28
N LEU A 442 11.57 4.00 -14.83
CA LEU A 442 10.11 3.88 -14.96
C LEU A 442 9.68 3.41 -16.36
N GLU A 443 10.64 3.18 -17.26
CA GLU A 443 10.40 2.79 -18.66
C GLU A 443 9.48 3.78 -19.40
N GLN A 444 9.68 5.09 -19.18
CA GLN A 444 8.88 6.16 -19.78
C GLN A 444 9.74 7.05 -20.68
N ASP A 445 9.19 7.49 -21.82
CA ASP A 445 9.92 8.34 -22.79
C ASP A 445 10.26 9.73 -22.23
N ARG A 446 9.38 10.29 -21.39
CA ARG A 446 9.54 11.60 -20.75
C ARG A 446 8.84 11.63 -19.40
N VAL A 447 9.56 12.15 -18.41
CA VAL A 447 9.03 12.43 -17.07
C VAL A 447 8.87 13.93 -16.87
N ASP A 448 7.68 14.36 -16.46
CA ASP A 448 7.43 15.76 -16.08
C ASP A 448 8.15 16.08 -14.77
N VAL A 449 8.89 17.20 -14.75
CA VAL A 449 9.79 17.57 -13.67
C VAL A 449 9.07 17.93 -12.37
N GLU A 450 7.77 18.21 -12.46
CA GLU A 450 6.89 18.49 -11.32
C GLU A 450 6.09 17.26 -10.87
N THR A 451 6.13 16.16 -11.61
CA THR A 451 5.39 14.95 -11.25
C THR A 451 6.14 14.14 -10.21
N ASN A 452 5.41 13.64 -9.22
CA ASN A 452 5.98 12.90 -8.12
C ASN A 452 6.49 11.52 -8.57
N PHE A 453 7.71 11.16 -8.19
CA PHE A 453 8.36 9.89 -8.50
C PHE A 453 7.48 8.66 -8.22
N PHE A 454 6.78 8.67 -7.08
CA PHE A 454 5.90 7.58 -6.66
C PHE A 454 4.51 7.61 -7.33
N GLU A 455 4.10 8.76 -7.89
CA GLU A 455 2.90 8.81 -8.74
C GLU A 455 3.14 8.18 -10.10
N LEU A 456 4.38 8.22 -10.58
CA LEU A 456 4.80 7.57 -11.82
C LEU A 456 4.90 6.03 -11.67
N GLY A 457 4.62 5.48 -10.49
CA GLY A 457 4.68 4.04 -10.23
C GLY A 457 5.99 3.58 -9.60
N ALA A 458 6.87 4.49 -9.16
CA ALA A 458 8.05 4.10 -8.41
C ALA A 458 7.67 3.41 -7.09
N HIS A 459 8.36 2.30 -6.79
CA HIS A 459 8.25 1.56 -5.54
C HIS A 459 9.62 1.43 -4.87
N SER A 460 9.69 0.85 -3.67
CA SER A 460 10.90 0.84 -2.83
C SER A 460 12.17 0.33 -3.57
N LEU A 461 12.06 -0.72 -4.38
CA LEU A 461 13.19 -1.20 -5.20
C LEU A 461 13.64 -0.18 -6.26
N LEU A 462 12.72 0.55 -6.90
CA LEU A 462 13.05 1.61 -7.85
C LEU A 462 13.64 2.83 -7.14
N ALA A 463 13.18 3.14 -5.91
CA ALA A 463 13.76 4.21 -5.10
C ALA A 463 15.22 3.91 -4.71
N VAL A 464 15.53 2.67 -4.34
CA VAL A 464 16.92 2.25 -4.07
C VAL A 464 17.78 2.32 -5.34
N ARG A 465 17.27 1.85 -6.48
CA ARG A 465 17.97 1.97 -7.77
C ARG A 465 18.17 3.42 -8.21
N ALA A 466 17.19 4.28 -7.95
CA ALA A 466 17.28 5.71 -8.23
C ALA A 466 18.40 6.36 -7.42
N VAL A 467 18.46 6.09 -6.12
CA VAL A 467 19.56 6.57 -5.26
C VAL A 467 20.92 6.13 -5.79
N GLU A 468 21.08 4.87 -6.17
CA GLU A 468 22.33 4.35 -6.73
C GLU A 468 22.71 5.03 -8.06
N GLN A 469 21.78 5.11 -9.00
CA GLN A 469 22.02 5.73 -10.31
C GLN A 469 22.28 7.24 -10.21
N ILE A 470 21.61 7.93 -9.28
CA ILE A 470 21.89 9.34 -9.02
C ILE A 470 23.32 9.49 -8.51
N ARG A 471 23.71 8.71 -7.48
CA ARG A 471 25.08 8.74 -6.94
C ARG A 471 26.13 8.45 -8.01
N GLU A 472 25.90 7.48 -8.89
CA GLU A 472 26.83 7.14 -9.97
C GLU A 472 26.98 8.25 -11.01
N ARG A 473 25.88 8.95 -11.34
CA ARG A 473 25.87 9.96 -12.41
C ARG A 473 26.22 11.36 -11.94
N THR A 474 25.90 11.71 -10.70
CA THR A 474 26.08 13.07 -10.16
C THR A 474 27.17 13.14 -9.10
N GLY A 475 27.55 12.02 -8.50
CA GLY A 475 28.45 11.99 -7.34
C GLY A 475 27.79 12.44 -6.03
N HIS A 476 26.52 12.87 -6.05
CA HIS A 476 25.80 13.26 -4.85
C HIS A 476 25.25 12.04 -4.11
N THR A 477 25.45 12.01 -2.80
CA THR A 477 24.80 11.04 -1.93
C THR A 477 23.36 11.48 -1.72
N VAL A 478 22.41 10.67 -2.19
CA VAL A 478 20.98 10.89 -2.01
C VAL A 478 20.46 9.76 -1.14
N GLU A 479 19.78 10.06 -0.06
CA GLU A 479 19.12 9.05 0.75
C GLU A 479 17.74 8.74 0.14
N VAL A 480 17.22 7.54 0.37
CA VAL A 480 15.86 7.19 -0.11
C VAL A 480 14.81 8.16 0.44
N VAL A 481 15.03 8.71 1.64
CA VAL A 481 14.16 9.73 2.25
C VAL A 481 14.16 11.04 1.47
N ASP A 482 15.25 11.41 0.80
CA ASP A 482 15.29 12.62 -0.01
C ASP A 482 14.35 12.52 -1.20
N LEU A 483 14.14 11.31 -1.74
CA LEU A 483 13.11 11.05 -2.75
C LEU A 483 11.69 11.23 -2.21
N PHE A 484 11.45 11.12 -0.90
CA PHE A 484 10.15 11.42 -0.28
C PHE A 484 10.01 12.90 0.08
N ARG A 485 11.10 13.52 0.54
CA ARG A 485 11.14 14.94 0.93
C ARG A 485 11.11 15.87 -0.28
N PHE A 486 11.72 15.44 -1.37
CA PHE A 486 11.83 16.15 -2.64
C PHE A 486 11.38 15.22 -3.77
N PRO A 487 10.08 14.91 -3.84
CA PRO A 487 9.61 13.80 -4.65
C PRO A 487 9.43 14.13 -6.13
N THR A 488 9.77 15.34 -6.57
CA THR A 488 9.76 15.75 -7.98
C THR A 488 11.19 16.01 -8.46
N VAL A 489 11.46 15.80 -9.74
CA VAL A 489 12.78 16.07 -10.36
C VAL A 489 13.24 17.48 -10.02
N ARG A 490 12.34 18.46 -10.09
CA ARG A 490 12.63 19.86 -9.76
C ARG A 490 13.00 20.05 -8.30
N SER A 491 12.19 19.51 -7.38
CA SER A 491 12.45 19.67 -5.95
C SER A 491 13.77 19.02 -5.52
N LEU A 492 14.09 17.84 -6.10
CA LEU A 492 15.32 17.13 -5.80
C LEU A 492 16.53 17.83 -6.44
N ALA A 493 16.39 18.30 -7.68
CA ALA A 493 17.44 19.07 -8.35
C ALA A 493 17.79 20.35 -7.59
N GLN A 494 16.79 21.06 -7.07
CA GLN A 494 16.98 22.25 -6.25
C GLN A 494 17.67 21.94 -4.92
N HIS A 495 17.31 20.82 -4.29
CA HIS A 495 17.97 20.37 -3.07
C HIS A 495 19.45 20.08 -3.30
N LEU A 496 19.77 19.30 -4.34
CA LEU A 496 21.14 18.88 -4.65
C LEU A 496 22.00 20.04 -5.17
N ALA A 497 21.42 20.96 -5.94
CA ALA A 497 22.11 22.16 -6.40
C ALA A 497 22.44 23.13 -5.25
N GLY A 498 21.69 23.11 -4.15
CA GLY A 498 21.95 23.93 -2.96
C GLY A 498 23.13 23.45 -2.10
N ASP A 499 23.46 22.16 -2.14
CA ASP A 499 24.62 21.60 -1.43
C ASP A 499 25.93 21.76 -2.22
N GLY A 500 25.85 21.88 -3.55
CA GLY A 500 27.03 22.09 -4.43
C GLY A 500 27.77 23.40 -4.19
N ASP A 501 27.05 24.50 -3.92
CA ASP A 501 27.65 25.82 -3.65
C ASP A 501 28.47 25.82 -2.34
N ALA A 502 28.05 25.05 -1.32
CA ALA A 502 28.73 24.97 -0.03
C ALA A 502 30.02 24.14 -0.08
N GLU A 503 30.05 23.09 -0.91
CA GLU A 503 31.25 22.27 -1.11
C GLU A 503 32.29 22.94 -2.01
N GLU A 504 31.88 23.68 -3.05
CA GLU A 504 32.79 24.46 -3.90
C GLU A 504 33.42 25.64 -3.16
N GLU A 505 32.65 26.40 -2.37
CA GLU A 505 33.19 27.49 -1.53
C GLU A 505 34.18 26.95 -0.48
N GLY A 506 33.89 25.80 0.13
CA GLY A 506 34.78 25.12 1.08
C GLY A 506 36.09 24.64 0.45
N MET A 507 36.03 24.11 -0.77
CA MET A 507 37.20 23.65 -1.53
C MET A 507 38.06 24.83 -2.03
N GLU A 508 37.44 25.94 -2.42
CA GLU A 508 38.12 27.16 -2.87
C GLU A 508 38.79 27.90 -1.70
N GLU A 509 38.15 27.97 -0.53
CA GLU A 509 38.78 28.44 0.70
C GLU A 509 39.94 27.55 1.15
N ALA A 510 39.81 26.22 1.03
CA ALA A 510 40.89 25.28 1.35
C ALA A 510 42.10 25.45 0.42
N ARG A 511 41.86 25.65 -0.89
CA ARG A 511 42.91 25.97 -1.89
C ARG A 511 43.56 27.32 -1.63
N ALA A 512 42.78 28.35 -1.26
CA ALA A 512 43.30 29.66 -0.88
C ALA A 512 44.15 29.62 0.41
N ARG A 513 43.76 28.82 1.40
CA ARG A 513 44.54 28.58 2.64
C ARG A 513 45.84 27.81 2.36
N ALA A 514 45.83 26.85 1.44
CA ALA A 514 47.03 26.11 1.03
C ALA A 514 48.04 26.98 0.27
N ALA A 515 47.58 27.91 -0.58
CA ALA A 515 48.43 28.86 -1.29
C ALA A 515 49.13 29.85 -0.33
N ARG A 516 48.42 30.33 0.71
CA ARG A 516 48.99 31.23 1.74
C ARG A 516 50.06 30.57 2.61
N ARG A 517 50.00 29.25 2.80
CA ARG A 517 51.00 28.48 3.58
C ARG A 517 52.32 28.25 2.85
N ARG A 518 52.37 28.37 1.52
CA ARG A 518 53.60 28.22 0.73
C ARG A 518 54.40 29.52 0.54
N GLY A 519 53.93 30.66 1.08
CA GLY A 519 54.45 32.00 0.79
C GLY A 519 55.32 32.71 1.86
N GLY A 520 55.69 32.10 2.98
CA GLY A 520 56.62 32.73 3.95
C GLY A 520 57.21 31.71 4.92
N ARG A 521 58.51 31.65 5.25
CA ARG A 521 59.64 32.60 5.23
C ARG A 521 60.98 31.82 5.10
N PRO A 522 62.11 32.42 4.68
CA PRO A 522 63.45 31.87 4.92
C PRO A 522 63.98 32.20 6.32
N GLY A 523 64.82 31.31 6.84
CA GLY A 523 65.16 31.17 8.25
C GLY A 523 66.32 32.02 8.78
N ALA A 524 66.37 32.09 10.11
CA ALA A 524 67.52 32.51 10.91
C ALA A 524 67.40 31.87 12.31
N ASP A 525 68.26 30.91 12.61
CA ASP A 525 68.50 30.31 13.92
C ASP A 525 69.95 29.78 13.84
N ARG A 526 70.83 29.78 14.84
CA ARG A 526 70.85 30.34 16.19
C ARG A 526 72.31 30.37 16.64
N ARG A 527 72.62 31.23 17.61
CA ARG A 527 73.92 31.37 18.28
C ARG A 527 74.37 30.12 19.02
N ALA A 528 75.69 29.91 19.03
CA ALA A 528 76.42 28.98 19.88
C ALA A 528 76.86 29.60 21.22
N ARG A 529 77.30 28.71 22.13
CA ARG A 529 78.02 28.86 23.41
C ARG A 529 77.09 28.81 24.65
N ARG A 530 77.36 28.00 25.66
CA ARG A 530 78.62 27.44 26.16
C ARG A 530 78.38 26.16 26.94
#